data_AF-A0A919UJ09-F1
#
_entry.id   AF-A0A919UJ09-F1
#
_cell.length_a   1.000
_cell.length_b   1.000
_cell.length_c   1.000
_cell.angle_alpha   90.00
_cell.angle_beta   90.00
_cell.angle_gamma   90.00
#
_symmetry.space_group_name_H-M   'P 1'
#
loop_
_entity.id
_entity.type
_entity.pdbx_description
1 polymer ?
#
loop_
_entity_poly.entity_id
_entity_poly.type
_entity_poly.pdbx_seq_one_letter_code
_entity_poly.pdbx_strand_id
1 'polypeptide(L)'
;MPEIAVFAGPTVPAAVIRDRLPGRDVVVLPPAGQGDVAALVAAARPRVIAIIDGAYERIPAVWHKEILWAMSEGVAVAGAASMGALRAAELAPYGMTGVGEIYEAIVSGVLTDDDEVAVAHLDAEEGYRPVNEAMVSIRATLRAAVADGVIPDGEAADLVAAAKELHYPDRRWPSLLAGRAGPLRDWLPAGRRDVKLADALTLLDLLAADGVRPAERDWHFERTSQWRAVRPAGRTALPPAVTEAVLDGLRAEGSYDELERAATLRLVAAATGARPHGDALTEWIALVSERVPAADLADLGPAGLAAFAADQACLVAATTEVAGDVPTAILDTLRVRGEYAARIAPKEKQ
;
A
#
# COMPACT_ATOMS: atom_id res chain seq x y z
N MET A 1 -13.88 -12.18 -4.88
CA MET A 1 -12.75 -11.34 -4.44
C MET A 1 -11.53 -12.23 -4.50
N PRO A 2 -10.42 -11.80 -5.14
CA PRO A 2 -9.27 -12.65 -5.35
C PRO A 2 -8.77 -13.21 -4.02
N GLU A 3 -8.43 -14.48 -4.02
CA GLU A 3 -7.82 -15.12 -2.87
C GLU A 3 -6.39 -14.59 -2.65
N ILE A 4 -5.65 -14.46 -3.75
CA ILE A 4 -4.24 -14.05 -3.76
C ILE A 4 -4.07 -12.87 -4.70
N ALA A 5 -3.39 -11.83 -4.24
CA ALA A 5 -2.94 -10.73 -5.09
C ALA A 5 -1.41 -10.72 -5.17
N VAL A 6 -0.87 -10.61 -6.38
CA VAL A 6 0.58 -10.60 -6.63
C VAL A 6 0.97 -9.30 -7.33
N PHE A 7 1.77 -8.45 -6.68
CA PHE A 7 2.37 -7.26 -7.30
C PHE A 7 3.69 -7.64 -7.96
N ALA A 8 3.73 -7.61 -9.29
CA ALA A 8 4.88 -8.04 -10.09
C ALA A 8 4.96 -7.32 -11.44
N GLY A 9 6.15 -7.32 -12.04
CA GLY A 9 6.38 -6.80 -13.39
C GLY A 9 7.70 -7.31 -13.96
N PRO A 10 8.82 -6.59 -13.75
CA PRO A 10 10.09 -6.90 -14.38
C PRO A 10 10.73 -8.22 -13.94
N THR A 11 10.46 -8.67 -12.70
CA THR A 11 11.13 -9.86 -12.15
C THR A 11 10.51 -11.16 -12.69
N VAL A 12 9.19 -11.22 -12.80
CA VAL A 12 8.49 -12.42 -13.25
C VAL A 12 7.25 -12.04 -14.08
N PRO A 13 7.10 -12.57 -15.30
CA PRO A 13 5.95 -12.28 -16.13
C PRO A 13 4.63 -12.79 -15.51
N ALA A 14 3.55 -12.04 -15.71
CA ALA A 14 2.21 -12.42 -15.24
C ALA A 14 1.74 -13.81 -15.71
N ALA A 15 2.19 -14.27 -16.88
CA ALA A 15 1.88 -15.61 -17.38
C ALA A 15 2.51 -16.69 -16.50
N VAL A 16 3.78 -16.52 -16.11
CA VAL A 16 4.50 -17.46 -15.24
C VAL A 16 3.85 -17.54 -13.85
N ILE A 17 3.39 -16.40 -13.30
CA ILE A 17 2.65 -16.38 -12.03
C ILE A 17 1.39 -17.23 -12.12
N ARG A 18 0.60 -17.05 -13.19
CA ARG A 18 -0.64 -17.81 -13.40
C ARG A 18 -0.37 -19.31 -13.59
N ASP A 19 0.69 -19.66 -14.32
CA ASP A 19 1.07 -21.05 -14.56
C ASP A 19 1.57 -21.75 -13.28
N ARG A 20 2.20 -20.99 -12.37
CA ARG A 20 2.69 -21.50 -11.07
C ARG A 20 1.61 -21.62 -10.00
N LEU A 21 0.47 -20.94 -10.18
CA LEU A 21 -0.68 -20.99 -9.25
C LEU A 21 -1.94 -21.54 -9.95
N PRO A 22 -1.88 -22.75 -10.54
CA PRO A 22 -3.00 -23.29 -11.30
C PRO A 22 -4.21 -23.54 -10.41
N GLY A 23 -5.39 -23.13 -10.87
CA GLY A 23 -6.65 -23.34 -10.16
C GLY A 23 -6.85 -22.47 -8.91
N ARG A 24 -5.97 -21.49 -8.64
CA ARG A 24 -6.13 -20.50 -7.57
C ARG A 24 -6.79 -19.23 -8.11
N ASP A 25 -7.57 -18.55 -7.27
CA ASP A 25 -8.14 -17.23 -7.59
C ASP A 25 -7.08 -16.14 -7.37
N VAL A 26 -6.29 -15.86 -8.42
CA VAL A 26 -5.14 -14.95 -8.37
C VAL A 26 -5.39 -13.72 -9.23
N VAL A 27 -5.15 -12.54 -8.66
CA VAL A 27 -4.99 -11.30 -9.43
C VAL A 27 -3.51 -10.93 -9.50
N VAL A 28 -3.01 -10.71 -10.71
CA VAL A 28 -1.67 -10.15 -10.93
C VAL A 28 -1.81 -8.65 -11.17
N LEU A 29 -1.13 -7.87 -10.34
CA LEU A 29 -1.14 -6.42 -10.33
C LEU A 29 0.23 -5.88 -10.78
N PRO A 30 0.30 -4.63 -11.27
CA PRO A 30 1.56 -3.93 -11.53
C PRO A 30 2.55 -3.98 -10.35
N PRO A 31 3.83 -3.60 -10.55
CA PRO A 31 4.74 -3.35 -9.43
C PRO A 31 4.12 -2.38 -8.40
N ALA A 32 4.21 -2.71 -7.11
CA ALA A 32 3.54 -1.98 -6.03
C ALA A 32 4.08 -0.55 -5.88
N GLY A 33 3.24 0.44 -6.08
CA GLY A 33 3.48 1.85 -5.74
C GLY A 33 2.80 2.26 -4.44
N GLN A 34 3.07 3.50 -4.02
CA GLN A 34 2.40 4.12 -2.89
C GLN A 34 0.89 4.22 -3.13
N GLY A 35 0.11 3.69 -2.18
CA GLY A 35 -1.36 3.69 -2.18
C GLY A 35 -1.97 2.41 -2.75
N ASP A 36 -1.22 1.60 -3.49
CA ASP A 36 -1.77 0.45 -4.22
C ASP A 36 -2.19 -0.69 -3.27
N VAL A 37 -1.37 -0.97 -2.25
CA VAL A 37 -1.70 -2.00 -1.24
C VAL A 37 -2.90 -1.55 -0.43
N ALA A 38 -2.96 -0.25 -0.06
CA ALA A 38 -4.12 0.30 0.64
C ALA A 38 -5.40 0.23 -0.21
N ALA A 39 -5.33 0.60 -1.48
CA ALA A 39 -6.48 0.56 -2.39
C ALA A 39 -6.99 -0.88 -2.56
N LEU A 40 -6.08 -1.85 -2.74
CA LEU A 40 -6.42 -3.26 -2.86
C LEU A 40 -7.12 -3.81 -1.61
N VAL A 41 -6.57 -3.53 -0.42
CA VAL A 41 -7.15 -4.02 0.84
C VAL A 41 -8.51 -3.38 1.12
N ALA A 42 -8.68 -2.10 0.78
CA ALA A 42 -9.97 -1.41 0.91
C ALA A 42 -11.04 -1.98 -0.05
N ALA A 43 -10.66 -2.33 -1.28
CA ALA A 43 -11.59 -2.76 -2.31
C ALA A 43 -11.95 -4.25 -2.22
N ALA A 44 -10.98 -5.12 -1.92
CA ALA A 44 -11.14 -6.56 -2.09
C ALA A 44 -10.66 -7.40 -0.89
N ARG A 45 -9.72 -6.88 -0.08
CA ARG A 45 -9.14 -7.58 1.09
C ARG A 45 -8.81 -9.06 0.80
N PRO A 46 -7.86 -9.35 -0.10
CA PRO A 46 -7.48 -10.72 -0.42
C PRO A 46 -6.96 -11.45 0.82
N ARG A 47 -6.97 -12.79 0.80
CA ARG A 47 -6.40 -13.61 1.88
C ARG A 47 -4.89 -13.40 1.99
N VAL A 48 -4.22 -13.31 0.84
CA VAL A 48 -2.76 -13.14 0.74
C VAL A 48 -2.40 -12.04 -0.25
N ILE A 49 -1.43 -11.21 0.13
CA ILE A 49 -0.74 -10.27 -0.77
C ILE A 49 0.72 -10.70 -0.88
N ALA A 50 1.18 -10.92 -2.11
CA ALA A 50 2.57 -11.16 -2.43
C ALA A 50 3.14 -9.94 -3.15
N ILE A 51 4.25 -9.39 -2.64
CA ILE A 51 4.95 -8.26 -3.24
C ILE A 51 6.27 -8.80 -3.80
N ILE A 52 6.42 -8.78 -5.12
CA ILE A 52 7.67 -9.16 -5.79
C ILE A 52 8.37 -7.88 -6.23
N ASP A 53 7.68 -7.08 -7.03
CA ASP A 53 8.19 -5.83 -7.58
C ASP A 53 7.49 -4.61 -6.98
N GLY A 54 8.23 -3.51 -6.85
CA GLY A 54 7.71 -2.21 -6.47
C GLY A 54 8.05 -1.16 -7.53
N ALA A 55 7.18 -0.16 -7.69
CA ALA A 55 7.47 0.97 -8.54
C ALA A 55 8.57 1.86 -7.91
N TYR A 56 9.43 2.42 -8.74
CA TYR A 56 10.55 3.28 -8.33
C TYR A 56 10.65 4.50 -9.25
N GLU A 57 11.27 5.58 -8.75
CA GLU A 57 11.43 6.91 -9.39
C GLU A 57 10.16 7.70 -9.71
N ARG A 58 9.35 7.23 -10.68
CA ARG A 58 8.20 8.00 -11.20
C ARG A 58 6.99 7.97 -10.26
N ILE A 59 6.88 6.90 -9.50
CA ILE A 59 5.84 6.69 -8.50
C ILE A 59 6.57 6.41 -7.19
N PRO A 60 6.20 7.06 -6.08
CA PRO A 60 6.78 6.75 -4.78
C PRO A 60 6.61 5.25 -4.45
N ALA A 61 7.63 4.66 -3.84
CA ALA A 61 7.60 3.26 -3.45
C ALA A 61 6.48 2.98 -2.44
N VAL A 62 5.97 1.74 -2.45
CA VAL A 62 4.99 1.26 -1.47
C VAL A 62 5.43 1.56 -0.03
N TRP A 63 4.52 2.11 0.76
CA TRP A 63 4.81 2.45 2.16
C TRP A 63 4.71 1.23 3.07
N HIS A 64 5.64 1.14 4.03
CA HIS A 64 5.54 0.20 5.15
C HIS A 64 4.18 0.23 5.82
N LYS A 65 3.61 1.43 5.92
CA LYS A 65 2.35 1.66 6.60
C LYS A 65 1.15 1.01 5.91
N GLU A 66 1.19 0.90 4.58
CA GLU A 66 0.14 0.21 3.84
C GLU A 66 0.19 -1.29 4.09
N ILE A 67 1.40 -1.84 4.15
CA ILE A 67 1.63 -3.27 4.43
C ILE A 67 1.25 -3.60 5.88
N LEU A 68 1.67 -2.76 6.84
CA LEU A 68 1.21 -2.86 8.22
C LEU A 68 -0.32 -2.77 8.30
N TRP A 69 -0.94 -1.85 7.57
CA TRP A 69 -2.40 -1.78 7.57
C TRP A 69 -3.04 -3.05 7.01
N ALA A 70 -2.54 -3.58 5.89
CA ALA A 70 -3.00 -4.85 5.32
C ALA A 70 -2.93 -6.00 6.34
N MET A 71 -1.79 -6.15 7.01
CA MET A 71 -1.60 -7.15 8.06
C MET A 71 -2.53 -6.90 9.25
N SER A 72 -2.80 -5.64 9.60
CA SER A 72 -3.76 -5.27 10.66
C SER A 72 -5.22 -5.62 10.32
N GLU A 73 -5.56 -5.74 9.04
CA GLU A 73 -6.86 -6.19 8.55
C GLU A 73 -6.94 -7.73 8.39
N GLY A 74 -5.90 -8.46 8.82
CA GLY A 74 -5.85 -9.93 8.81
C GLY A 74 -5.36 -10.52 7.49
N VAL A 75 -4.82 -9.69 6.58
CA VAL A 75 -4.25 -10.16 5.32
C VAL A 75 -2.84 -10.71 5.56
N ALA A 76 -2.55 -11.91 5.06
CA ALA A 76 -1.19 -12.43 5.09
C ALA A 76 -0.36 -11.70 4.03
N VAL A 77 0.82 -11.18 4.38
CA VAL A 77 1.67 -10.48 3.41
C VAL A 77 3.03 -11.16 3.33
N ALA A 78 3.48 -11.42 2.10
CA ALA A 78 4.79 -11.98 1.82
C ALA A 78 5.55 -11.16 0.78
N GLY A 79 6.88 -11.18 0.83
CA GLY A 79 7.74 -10.43 -0.07
C GLY A 79 9.01 -11.18 -0.47
N ALA A 80 9.44 -10.99 -1.72
CA ALA A 80 10.64 -11.62 -2.28
C ALA A 80 11.28 -10.77 -3.39
N ALA A 81 12.47 -11.18 -3.83
CA ALA A 81 13.20 -10.76 -5.04
C ALA A 81 13.61 -9.29 -5.20
N SER A 82 12.71 -8.33 -5.03
CA SER A 82 12.99 -6.91 -5.29
C SER A 82 12.54 -6.04 -4.12
N MET A 83 11.78 -4.98 -4.37
CA MET A 83 11.17 -4.15 -3.33
C MET A 83 10.40 -5.00 -2.30
N GLY A 84 9.84 -6.13 -2.73
CA GLY A 84 9.23 -7.12 -1.85
C GLY A 84 10.15 -7.66 -0.77
N ALA A 85 11.38 -8.04 -1.13
CA ALA A 85 12.37 -8.54 -0.18
C ALA A 85 12.82 -7.47 0.82
N LEU A 86 13.01 -6.22 0.36
CA LEU A 86 13.32 -5.08 1.23
C LEU A 86 12.22 -4.87 2.27
N ARG A 87 10.97 -4.77 1.82
CA ARG A 87 9.82 -4.57 2.72
C ARG A 87 9.62 -5.74 3.67
N ALA A 88 9.85 -6.97 3.20
CA ALA A 88 9.78 -8.15 4.05
C ALA A 88 10.87 -8.12 5.14
N ALA A 89 12.11 -7.74 4.82
CA ALA A 89 13.19 -7.62 5.81
C ALA A 89 12.87 -6.56 6.87
N GLU A 90 12.37 -5.40 6.45
CA GLU A 90 12.00 -4.30 7.36
C GLU A 90 10.77 -4.62 8.22
N LEU A 91 9.84 -5.43 7.71
CA LEU A 91 8.57 -5.76 8.35
C LEU A 91 8.50 -7.17 8.93
N ALA A 92 9.59 -7.95 8.86
CA ALA A 92 9.69 -9.26 9.49
C ALA A 92 9.36 -9.23 10.99
N PRO A 93 9.84 -8.24 11.79
CA PRO A 93 9.46 -8.13 13.21
C PRO A 93 7.95 -7.94 13.44
N TYR A 94 7.21 -7.48 12.44
CA TYR A 94 5.76 -7.25 12.50
C TYR A 94 4.94 -8.39 11.87
N GLY A 95 5.60 -9.44 11.38
CA GLY A 95 4.96 -10.65 10.86
C GLY A 95 4.83 -10.74 9.34
N MET A 96 5.47 -9.85 8.56
CA MET A 96 5.56 -10.03 7.10
C MET A 96 6.48 -11.21 6.76
N THR A 97 6.06 -12.10 5.88
CA THR A 97 6.86 -13.27 5.48
C THR A 97 7.86 -12.90 4.38
N GLY A 98 9.16 -13.01 4.66
CA GLY A 98 10.20 -12.87 3.65
C GLY A 98 10.66 -14.21 3.07
N VAL A 99 10.98 -14.22 1.77
CA VAL A 99 11.37 -15.43 1.05
C VAL A 99 12.53 -15.14 0.09
N GLY A 100 13.50 -16.06 0.03
CA GLY A 100 14.56 -16.07 -0.99
C GLY A 100 15.92 -15.57 -0.53
N GLU A 101 16.94 -15.78 -1.36
CA GLU A 101 18.34 -15.43 -1.09
C GLU A 101 18.50 -13.93 -0.83
N ILE A 102 17.76 -13.08 -1.57
CA ILE A 102 17.86 -11.62 -1.44
C ILE A 102 17.31 -11.19 -0.09
N TYR A 103 16.17 -11.71 0.34
CA TYR A 103 15.61 -11.43 1.66
C TYR A 103 16.58 -11.85 2.77
N GLU A 104 17.11 -13.07 2.71
CA GLU A 104 18.06 -13.59 3.69
C GLU A 104 19.32 -12.73 3.76
N ALA A 105 19.85 -12.31 2.60
CA ALA A 105 21.04 -11.47 2.53
C ALA A 105 20.82 -10.05 3.08
N ILE A 106 19.61 -9.49 2.94
CA ILE A 106 19.25 -8.20 3.56
C ILE A 106 19.16 -8.36 5.08
N VAL A 107 18.44 -9.38 5.57
CA VAL A 107 18.27 -9.63 7.01
C VAL A 107 19.60 -9.90 7.70
N SER A 108 20.52 -10.62 7.04
CA SER A 108 21.85 -10.90 7.56
C SER A 108 22.83 -9.73 7.42
N GLY A 109 22.43 -8.63 6.77
CA GLY A 109 23.28 -7.46 6.50
C GLY A 109 24.39 -7.70 5.46
N VAL A 110 24.28 -8.76 4.65
CA VAL A 110 25.18 -9.01 3.50
C VAL A 110 24.90 -8.01 2.38
N LEU A 111 23.62 -7.67 2.18
CA LEU A 111 23.18 -6.59 1.30
C LEU A 111 22.67 -5.43 2.15
N THR A 112 23.25 -4.25 1.98
CA THR A 112 22.90 -3.04 2.74
C THR A 112 22.39 -1.90 1.87
N ASP A 113 22.63 -1.97 0.55
CA ASP A 113 22.26 -0.90 -0.37
C ASP A 113 20.96 -1.25 -1.10
N ASP A 114 19.99 -0.33 -1.10
CA ASP A 114 18.69 -0.52 -1.77
C ASP A 114 18.83 -0.69 -3.30
N ASP A 115 19.91 -0.16 -3.87
CA ASP A 115 20.20 -0.25 -5.30
C ASP A 115 20.59 -1.66 -5.77
N GLU A 116 20.80 -2.59 -4.83
CA GLU A 116 21.20 -3.96 -5.14
C GLU A 116 20.13 -4.69 -5.97
N VAL A 117 18.85 -4.35 -5.73
CA VAL A 117 17.69 -4.94 -6.42
C VAL A 117 17.06 -4.04 -7.49
N ALA A 118 17.58 -2.83 -7.67
CA ALA A 118 17.00 -1.80 -8.52
C ALA A 118 17.11 -2.14 -10.01
N VAL A 119 15.97 -2.06 -10.71
CA VAL A 119 15.87 -2.31 -12.15
C VAL A 119 14.88 -1.33 -12.76
N ALA A 120 15.31 -0.63 -13.80
CA ALA A 120 14.46 0.19 -14.65
C ALA A 120 13.74 -0.75 -15.62
N HIS A 121 12.50 -0.41 -15.94
CA HIS A 121 11.65 -1.25 -16.77
C HIS A 121 10.80 -0.40 -17.73
N LEU A 122 10.37 -1.05 -18.82
CA LEU A 122 9.40 -0.46 -19.74
C LEU A 122 8.01 -0.34 -19.08
N ASP A 123 7.07 0.29 -19.75
CA ASP A 123 5.70 0.45 -19.27
C ASP A 123 4.88 -0.86 -19.30
N ALA A 124 3.60 -0.74 -18.95
CA ALA A 124 2.70 -1.88 -18.86
C ALA A 124 2.43 -2.50 -20.24
N GLU A 125 2.38 -1.66 -21.28
CA GLU A 125 2.18 -2.05 -22.68
C GLU A 125 3.28 -3.00 -23.16
N GLU A 126 4.52 -2.79 -22.69
CA GLU A 126 5.67 -3.64 -23.00
C GLU A 126 5.91 -4.76 -21.97
N GLY A 127 4.98 -4.94 -21.03
CA GLY A 127 5.00 -5.99 -20.01
C GLY A 127 6.05 -5.80 -18.94
N TYR A 128 6.41 -4.55 -18.62
CA TYR A 128 7.41 -4.19 -17.61
C TYR A 128 8.79 -4.81 -17.84
N ARG A 129 9.19 -5.01 -19.10
CA ARG A 129 10.48 -5.65 -19.42
C ARG A 129 11.65 -4.88 -18.79
N PRO A 130 12.58 -5.55 -18.07
CA PRO A 130 13.73 -4.90 -17.48
C PRO A 130 14.70 -4.38 -18.56
N VAL A 131 15.33 -3.22 -18.31
CA VAL A 131 16.28 -2.59 -19.24
C VAL A 131 17.74 -2.63 -18.75
N ASN A 132 17.96 -3.05 -17.50
CA ASN A 132 19.28 -3.23 -16.89
C ASN A 132 19.30 -4.49 -16.01
N GLU A 133 20.50 -4.86 -15.60
CA GLU A 133 20.75 -5.98 -14.68
C GLU A 133 20.72 -5.47 -13.22
N ALA A 134 20.11 -6.24 -12.33
CA ALA A 134 20.20 -5.98 -10.89
C ALA A 134 21.60 -6.33 -10.38
N MET A 135 22.12 -5.58 -9.40
CA MET A 135 23.47 -5.81 -8.87
C MET A 135 23.60 -7.20 -8.24
N VAL A 136 22.56 -7.66 -7.54
CA VAL A 136 22.53 -9.03 -6.97
C VAL A 136 22.71 -10.11 -8.03
N SER A 137 22.07 -9.95 -9.20
CA SER A 137 22.19 -10.89 -10.32
C SER A 137 23.57 -10.81 -10.99
N ILE A 138 24.18 -9.62 -11.07
CA ILE A 138 25.57 -9.45 -11.53
C ILE A 138 26.52 -10.20 -10.59
N ARG A 139 26.43 -9.98 -9.27
CA ARG A 139 27.27 -10.66 -8.26
C ARG A 139 27.11 -12.18 -8.34
N ALA A 140 25.88 -12.67 -8.42
CA ALA A 140 25.61 -14.11 -8.51
C ALA A 140 26.16 -14.71 -9.82
N THR A 141 26.02 -14.00 -10.94
CA THR A 141 26.57 -14.43 -12.22
C THR A 141 28.10 -14.50 -12.19
N LEU A 142 28.77 -13.50 -11.61
CA LEU A 142 30.23 -13.51 -11.49
C LEU A 142 30.74 -14.57 -10.52
N ARG A 143 30.05 -14.80 -9.38
CA ARG A 143 30.35 -15.92 -8.48
C ARG A 143 30.25 -17.27 -9.19
N ALA A 144 29.22 -17.45 -10.03
CA ALA A 144 29.07 -18.68 -10.82
C ALA A 144 30.19 -18.82 -11.87
N ALA A 145 30.58 -17.73 -12.54
CA ALA A 145 31.68 -17.75 -13.51
C ALA A 145 33.03 -18.14 -12.85
N VAL A 146 33.29 -17.65 -11.63
CA VAL A 146 34.44 -18.06 -10.82
C VAL A 146 34.37 -19.54 -10.47
N ALA A 147 33.23 -20.01 -9.96
CA ALA A 147 33.04 -21.40 -9.56
C ALA A 147 33.23 -22.39 -10.74
N ASP A 148 32.83 -21.96 -11.94
CA ASP A 148 32.99 -22.72 -13.19
C ASP A 148 34.41 -22.56 -13.80
N GLY A 149 35.30 -21.78 -13.18
CA GLY A 149 36.68 -21.56 -13.64
C GLY A 149 36.80 -20.69 -14.90
N VAL A 150 35.76 -19.90 -15.22
CA VAL A 150 35.71 -19.04 -16.42
C VAL A 150 36.57 -17.79 -16.25
N ILE A 151 36.57 -17.22 -15.04
CA ILE A 151 37.37 -16.05 -14.65
C ILE A 151 37.96 -16.26 -13.25
N PRO A 152 39.11 -15.63 -12.93
CA PRO A 152 39.65 -15.62 -11.58
C PRO A 152 38.85 -14.68 -10.66
N ASP A 153 38.97 -14.91 -9.35
CA ASP A 153 38.33 -14.08 -8.31
C ASP A 153 38.62 -12.58 -8.46
N GLY A 154 39.86 -12.23 -8.81
CA GLY A 154 40.28 -10.84 -9.00
C GLY A 154 39.52 -10.13 -10.13
N GLU A 155 39.30 -10.82 -11.24
CA GLU A 155 38.54 -10.25 -12.37
C GLU A 155 37.06 -10.09 -12.01
N ALA A 156 36.49 -11.04 -11.27
CA ALA A 156 35.12 -10.91 -10.76
C ALA A 156 34.97 -9.72 -9.81
N ALA A 157 35.93 -9.52 -8.89
CA ALA A 157 35.94 -8.38 -7.98
C ALA A 157 36.02 -7.03 -8.72
N ASP A 158 36.88 -6.93 -9.74
CA ASP A 158 37.01 -5.72 -10.57
C ASP A 158 35.72 -5.40 -11.32
N LEU A 159 35.03 -6.42 -11.86
CA LEU A 159 33.75 -6.25 -12.54
C LEU A 159 32.62 -5.85 -11.59
N VAL A 160 32.61 -6.40 -10.36
CA VAL A 160 31.68 -5.97 -9.30
C VAL A 160 31.92 -4.50 -8.94
N ALA A 161 33.18 -4.09 -8.76
CA ALA A 161 33.52 -2.71 -8.45
C ALA A 161 33.07 -1.76 -9.57
N ALA A 162 33.40 -2.09 -10.83
CA ALA A 162 32.96 -1.32 -12.00
C ALA A 162 31.43 -1.22 -12.10
N ALA A 163 30.69 -2.29 -11.79
CA ALA A 163 29.23 -2.27 -11.78
C ALA A 163 28.64 -1.38 -10.67
N LYS A 164 29.29 -1.30 -9.50
CA LYS A 164 28.85 -0.40 -8.41
C LYS A 164 29.14 1.07 -8.68
N GLU A 165 30.16 1.38 -9.48
CA GLU A 165 30.43 2.76 -9.91
C GLU A 165 29.36 3.28 -10.90
N LEU A 166 28.67 2.37 -11.61
CA LEU A 166 27.59 2.73 -12.51
C LEU A 166 26.28 2.99 -11.74
N HIS A 167 25.57 4.03 -12.18
CA HIS A 167 24.17 4.19 -11.81
C HIS A 167 23.36 3.00 -12.33
N TYR A 168 22.38 2.52 -11.56
CA TYR A 168 21.73 1.25 -11.83
C TYR A 168 21.12 1.09 -13.26
N PRO A 169 20.53 2.11 -13.92
CA PRO A 169 20.00 1.97 -15.28
C PRO A 169 21.07 1.69 -16.34
N ASP A 170 22.33 1.99 -16.02
CA ASP A 170 23.49 1.81 -16.89
C ASP A 170 24.16 0.43 -16.70
N ARG A 171 23.74 -0.34 -15.68
CA ARG A 171 24.27 -1.68 -15.39
C ARG A 171 23.82 -2.69 -16.44
N ARG A 172 24.66 -2.88 -17.46
CA ARG A 172 24.39 -3.80 -18.57
C ARG A 172 25.66 -4.56 -18.91
N TRP A 173 25.53 -5.86 -19.17
CA TRP A 173 26.67 -6.69 -19.56
C TRP A 173 27.47 -6.16 -20.76
N PRO A 174 26.85 -5.65 -21.84
CA PRO A 174 27.62 -5.04 -22.94
C PRO A 174 28.50 -3.87 -22.49
N SER A 175 28.05 -3.06 -21.53
CA SER A 175 28.80 -1.94 -20.96
C SER A 175 29.93 -2.44 -20.04
N LEU A 176 29.63 -3.40 -19.17
CA LEU A 176 30.61 -3.98 -18.23
C LEU A 176 31.73 -4.76 -18.95
N LEU A 177 31.42 -5.36 -20.09
CA LEU A 177 32.36 -6.11 -20.92
C LEU A 177 32.94 -5.27 -22.07
N ALA A 178 32.66 -3.97 -22.14
CA ALA A 178 33.17 -3.11 -23.19
C ALA A 178 34.71 -3.11 -23.18
N GLY A 179 35.33 -3.36 -24.34
CA GLY A 179 36.80 -3.47 -24.44
C GLY A 179 37.39 -4.75 -23.83
N ARG A 180 36.56 -5.65 -23.26
CA ARG A 180 36.97 -6.95 -22.75
C ARG A 180 36.60 -8.05 -23.77
N ALA A 181 37.60 -8.74 -24.28
CA ALA A 181 37.44 -10.02 -24.95
C ALA A 181 37.87 -11.11 -23.97
N GLY A 182 37.15 -12.23 -23.90
CA GLY A 182 37.54 -13.32 -23.02
C GLY A 182 36.45 -14.34 -22.72
N PRO A 183 36.80 -15.42 -22.00
CA PRO A 183 35.92 -16.56 -21.73
C PRO A 183 34.57 -16.18 -21.11
N LEU A 184 34.53 -15.12 -20.29
CA LEU A 184 33.30 -14.64 -19.68
C LEU A 184 32.26 -14.23 -20.72
N ARG A 185 32.65 -13.55 -21.80
CA ARG A 185 31.73 -13.07 -22.83
C ARG A 185 31.05 -14.23 -23.56
N ASP A 186 31.79 -15.32 -23.79
CA ASP A 186 31.29 -16.51 -24.47
C ASP A 186 30.45 -17.40 -23.53
N TRP A 187 30.78 -17.40 -22.23
CA TRP A 187 30.05 -18.16 -21.21
C TRP A 187 28.73 -17.50 -20.79
N LEU A 188 28.69 -16.15 -20.76
CA LEU A 188 27.57 -15.37 -20.21
C LEU A 188 26.18 -15.73 -20.77
N PRO A 189 25.97 -16.00 -22.07
CA PRO A 189 24.65 -16.35 -22.60
C PRO A 189 23.99 -17.54 -21.89
N ALA A 190 24.79 -18.53 -21.44
CA ALA A 190 24.31 -19.72 -20.73
C ALA A 190 24.55 -19.66 -19.21
N GLY A 191 25.48 -18.83 -18.74
CA GLY A 191 25.91 -18.78 -17.34
C GLY A 191 25.18 -17.75 -16.46
N ARG A 192 24.35 -16.87 -17.05
CA ARG A 192 23.61 -15.83 -16.31
C ARG A 192 22.75 -16.41 -15.20
N ARG A 193 22.80 -15.77 -14.03
CA ARG A 193 22.01 -16.10 -12.84
C ARG A 193 21.02 -15.00 -12.55
N ASP A 194 19.73 -15.32 -12.69
CA ASP A 194 18.63 -14.42 -12.32
C ASP A 194 18.12 -14.77 -10.92
N VAL A 195 18.77 -14.18 -9.91
CA VAL A 195 18.43 -14.41 -8.49
C VAL A 195 17.04 -13.87 -8.19
N LYS A 196 16.65 -12.75 -8.81
CA LYS A 196 15.32 -12.15 -8.61
C LYS A 196 14.23 -13.10 -9.08
N LEU A 197 14.38 -13.69 -10.28
CA LEU A 197 13.43 -14.69 -10.77
C LEU A 197 13.40 -15.93 -9.86
N ALA A 198 14.55 -16.43 -9.42
CA ALA A 198 14.61 -17.59 -8.52
C ALA A 198 13.88 -17.36 -7.19
N ASP A 199 14.07 -16.19 -6.57
CA ASP A 199 13.38 -15.80 -5.33
C ASP A 199 11.87 -15.63 -5.55
N ALA A 200 11.48 -15.00 -6.66
CA ALA A 200 10.09 -14.85 -7.04
C ALA A 200 9.40 -16.21 -7.21
N LEU A 201 10.05 -17.15 -7.91
CA LEU A 201 9.53 -18.51 -8.08
C LEU A 201 9.40 -19.25 -6.73
N THR A 202 10.36 -19.06 -5.83
CA THR A 202 10.31 -19.65 -4.47
C THR A 202 9.10 -19.13 -3.69
N LEU A 203 8.81 -17.83 -3.76
CA LEU A 203 7.60 -17.26 -3.16
C LEU A 203 6.33 -17.83 -3.79
N LEU A 204 6.28 -17.96 -5.13
CA LEU A 204 5.12 -18.55 -5.81
C LEU A 204 4.89 -20.01 -5.41
N ASP A 205 5.95 -20.80 -5.28
CA ASP A 205 5.87 -22.19 -4.82
C ASP A 205 5.36 -22.25 -3.36
N LEU A 206 5.77 -21.30 -2.51
CA LEU A 206 5.24 -21.18 -1.15
C LEU A 206 3.74 -20.80 -1.13
N LEU A 207 3.30 -19.91 -2.02
CA LEU A 207 1.88 -19.57 -2.17
C LEU A 207 1.06 -20.77 -2.65
N ALA A 208 1.58 -21.54 -3.61
CA ALA A 208 0.93 -22.74 -4.15
C ALA A 208 0.70 -23.80 -3.06
N ALA A 209 1.67 -23.93 -2.14
CA ALA A 209 1.60 -24.85 -1.01
C ALA A 209 0.80 -24.31 0.19
N ASP A 210 0.16 -23.14 0.06
CA ASP A 210 -0.46 -22.45 1.18
C ASP A 210 0.51 -22.28 2.36
N GLY A 211 1.76 -21.89 2.11
CA GLY A 211 2.76 -21.69 3.16
C GLY A 211 2.70 -20.31 3.84
N VAL A 212 2.06 -19.33 3.21
CA VAL A 212 1.92 -17.97 3.75
C VAL A 212 0.66 -17.88 4.62
N ARG A 213 0.83 -17.39 5.86
CA ARG A 213 -0.24 -17.26 6.86
C ARG A 213 -0.18 -15.90 7.52
N PRO A 214 -1.32 -15.32 7.96
CA PRO A 214 -1.30 -14.15 8.82
C PRO A 214 -0.56 -14.49 10.12
N ALA A 215 0.40 -13.66 10.50
CA ALA A 215 1.07 -13.79 11.79
C ALA A 215 0.14 -13.39 12.94
N GLU A 216 0.34 -13.98 14.11
CA GLU A 216 -0.20 -13.42 15.35
C GLU A 216 0.42 -12.05 15.59
N ARG A 217 -0.39 -11.07 16.00
CA ARG A 217 0.05 -9.69 16.18
C ARG A 217 0.12 -9.34 17.65
N ASP A 218 1.27 -8.88 18.09
CA ASP A 218 1.53 -8.27 19.40
C ASP A 218 1.60 -6.73 19.33
N TRP A 219 1.40 -6.16 18.14
CA TRP A 219 1.42 -4.73 17.86
C TRP A 219 0.06 -4.19 17.40
N HIS A 220 -0.16 -2.90 17.64
CA HIS A 220 -1.35 -2.16 17.21
C HIS A 220 -1.02 -1.25 16.03
N PHE A 221 -1.92 -1.18 15.04
CA PHE A 221 -1.75 -0.28 13.90
C PHE A 221 -2.13 1.16 14.27
N GLU A 222 -1.12 2.02 14.43
CA GLU A 222 -1.36 3.43 14.70
C GLU A 222 -1.74 4.22 13.44
N ARG A 223 -2.94 4.80 13.43
CA ARG A 223 -3.38 5.72 12.37
C ARG A 223 -2.71 7.08 12.56
N THR A 224 -1.51 7.27 12.01
CA THR A 224 -0.83 8.58 12.05
C THR A 224 -1.57 9.61 11.21
N SER A 225 -1.31 10.90 11.45
CA SER A 225 -1.87 12.01 10.68
C SER A 225 -1.68 11.84 9.16
N GLN A 226 -0.50 11.39 8.73
CA GLN A 226 -0.19 11.10 7.32
C GLN A 226 -1.07 9.97 6.75
N TRP A 227 -1.35 8.92 7.53
CA TRP A 227 -2.24 7.83 7.11
C TRP A 227 -3.70 8.26 7.04
N ARG A 228 -4.13 9.11 7.98
CA ARG A 228 -5.49 9.67 7.99
C ARG A 228 -5.73 10.58 6.79
N ALA A 229 -4.68 11.19 6.24
CA ALA A 229 -4.75 11.97 5.00
C ALA A 229 -4.84 11.11 3.73
N VAL A 230 -4.50 9.80 3.80
CA VAL A 230 -4.69 8.87 2.67
C VAL A 230 -6.18 8.66 2.47
N ARG A 231 -6.73 9.24 1.40
CA ARG A 231 -8.12 9.03 1.00
C ARG A 231 -8.23 7.63 0.40
N PRO A 232 -9.12 6.74 0.90
CA PRO A 232 -9.41 5.50 0.22
C PRO A 232 -9.83 5.79 -1.22
N ALA A 233 -9.14 5.19 -2.20
CA ALA A 233 -9.57 5.20 -3.58
C ALA A 233 -10.95 4.51 -3.66
N GLY A 234 -11.92 5.17 -4.29
CA GLY A 234 -13.30 4.63 -4.41
C GLY A 234 -14.43 5.65 -4.22
N ARG A 235 -14.13 6.90 -3.84
CA ARG A 235 -15.07 8.01 -4.05
C ARG A 235 -14.95 8.47 -5.50
N THR A 236 -16.01 8.34 -6.27
CA THR A 236 -16.12 8.97 -7.58
C THR A 236 -16.03 10.48 -7.35
N ALA A 237 -14.95 11.12 -7.78
CA ALA A 237 -14.84 12.57 -7.66
C ALA A 237 -15.86 13.19 -8.62
N LEU A 238 -16.84 13.92 -8.10
CA LEU A 238 -17.71 14.73 -8.93
C LEU A 238 -16.84 15.71 -9.74
N PRO A 239 -17.21 16.02 -11.01
CA PRO A 239 -16.50 17.02 -11.78
C PRO A 239 -16.37 18.33 -10.97
N PRO A 240 -15.21 19.01 -10.99
CA PRO A 240 -14.99 20.22 -10.18
C PRO A 240 -16.07 21.29 -10.38
N ALA A 241 -16.52 21.47 -11.62
CA ALA A 241 -17.59 22.41 -11.97
C ALA A 241 -18.95 22.07 -11.31
N VAL A 242 -19.27 20.78 -11.16
CA VAL A 242 -20.50 20.33 -10.49
C VAL A 242 -20.38 20.56 -8.98
N THR A 243 -19.20 20.26 -8.42
CA THR A 243 -18.93 20.48 -6.99
C THR A 243 -19.06 21.96 -6.64
N GLU A 244 -18.45 22.83 -7.45
CA GLU A 244 -18.47 24.29 -7.24
C GLU A 244 -19.88 24.86 -7.34
N ALA A 245 -20.66 24.45 -8.34
CA ALA A 245 -22.05 24.88 -8.50
C ALA A 245 -22.95 24.50 -7.31
N VAL A 246 -22.76 23.30 -6.74
CA VAL A 246 -23.49 22.86 -5.54
C VAL A 246 -23.10 23.69 -4.32
N LEU A 247 -21.80 23.91 -4.11
CA LEU A 247 -21.32 24.71 -2.98
C LEU A 247 -21.79 26.17 -3.06
N ASP A 248 -21.83 26.75 -4.26
CA ASP A 248 -22.35 28.10 -4.49
C ASP A 248 -23.86 28.20 -4.26
N GLY A 249 -24.63 27.19 -4.67
CA GLY A 249 -26.06 27.09 -4.34
C GLY A 249 -26.29 27.08 -2.82
N LEU A 250 -25.54 26.25 -2.09
CA LEU A 250 -25.64 26.15 -0.63
C LEU A 250 -25.23 27.45 0.09
N ARG A 251 -24.26 28.21 -0.46
CA ARG A 251 -23.89 29.54 0.03
C ARG A 251 -25.02 30.54 -0.19
N ALA A 252 -25.63 30.55 -1.37
CA ALA A 252 -26.75 31.43 -1.69
C ALA A 252 -27.99 31.15 -0.83
N GLU A 253 -28.22 29.89 -0.47
CA GLU A 253 -29.33 29.44 0.39
C GLU A 253 -29.05 29.63 1.89
N GLY A 254 -27.83 30.05 2.27
CA GLY A 254 -27.45 30.26 3.67
C GLY A 254 -27.24 28.99 4.50
N SER A 255 -27.25 27.81 3.86
CA SER A 255 -27.08 26.51 4.52
C SER A 255 -25.61 26.05 4.59
N TYR A 256 -24.71 26.76 3.89
CA TYR A 256 -23.29 26.41 3.80
C TYR A 256 -22.59 26.33 5.15
N ASP A 257 -22.76 27.33 6.03
CA ASP A 257 -22.02 27.42 7.30
C ASP A 257 -22.37 26.29 8.28
N GLU A 258 -23.60 25.78 8.23
CA GLU A 258 -24.04 24.63 9.03
C GLU A 258 -23.46 23.32 8.49
N LEU A 259 -23.51 23.15 7.16
CA LEU A 259 -22.97 21.97 6.48
C LEU A 259 -21.45 21.90 6.55
N GLU A 260 -20.75 23.03 6.47
CA GLU A 260 -19.30 23.13 6.63
C GLU A 260 -18.88 22.73 8.05
N ARG A 261 -19.59 23.21 9.08
CA ARG A 261 -19.35 22.82 10.47
C ARG A 261 -19.61 21.33 10.68
N ALA A 262 -20.72 20.81 10.17
CA ALA A 262 -21.03 19.38 10.25
C ALA A 262 -19.95 18.54 9.56
N ALA A 263 -19.58 18.86 8.31
CA ALA A 263 -18.54 18.19 7.54
C ALA A 263 -17.17 18.22 8.23
N THR A 264 -16.81 19.37 8.81
CA THR A 264 -15.56 19.52 9.57
C THR A 264 -15.53 18.60 10.79
N LEU A 265 -16.63 18.53 11.55
CA LEU A 265 -16.75 17.61 12.68
C LEU A 265 -16.68 16.14 12.23
N ARG A 266 -17.23 15.79 11.05
CA ARG A 266 -17.05 14.45 10.44
C ARG A 266 -15.59 14.11 10.22
N LEU A 267 -14.86 15.04 9.59
CA LEU A 267 -13.45 14.86 9.28
C LEU A 267 -12.59 14.75 10.55
N VAL A 268 -12.93 15.50 11.61
CA VAL A 268 -12.24 15.42 12.91
C VAL A 268 -12.53 14.09 13.62
N ALA A 269 -13.77 13.61 13.62
CA ALA A 269 -14.12 12.31 14.20
C ALA A 269 -13.44 11.14 13.46
N ALA A 270 -13.44 11.17 12.11
CA ALA A 270 -12.70 10.22 11.29
C ALA A 270 -11.18 10.27 11.55
N ALA A 271 -10.64 11.47 11.81
CA ALA A 271 -9.24 11.68 12.13
C ALA A 271 -8.86 11.33 13.58
N THR A 272 -9.80 11.06 14.48
CA THR A 272 -9.51 10.70 15.89
C THR A 272 -9.68 9.22 16.18
N GLY A 273 -10.31 8.46 15.27
CA GLY A 273 -10.29 6.99 15.29
C GLY A 273 -11.33 6.33 16.19
N ALA A 274 -12.35 7.05 16.65
CA ALA A 274 -13.48 6.48 17.38
C ALA A 274 -14.18 5.39 16.54
N ARG A 275 -14.33 4.18 17.07
CA ARG A 275 -15.09 3.08 16.42
C ARG A 275 -16.29 2.70 17.28
N PRO A 276 -17.49 2.47 16.71
CA PRO A 276 -18.59 1.89 17.44
C PRO A 276 -18.36 0.39 17.69
N HIS A 277 -18.78 -0.08 18.86
CA HIS A 277 -18.86 -1.49 19.25
C HIS A 277 -20.21 -1.78 19.90
N GLY A 278 -20.69 -3.03 19.82
CA GLY A 278 -21.92 -3.47 20.49
C GLY A 278 -23.18 -2.81 19.94
N ASP A 279 -24.11 -2.48 20.85
CA ASP A 279 -25.47 -2.00 20.53
C ASP A 279 -25.50 -0.70 19.71
N ALA A 280 -24.45 0.12 19.80
CA ALA A 280 -24.30 1.36 19.02
C ALA A 280 -24.17 1.11 17.50
N LEU A 281 -23.60 -0.02 17.09
CA LEU A 281 -23.53 -0.41 15.66
C LEU A 281 -24.91 -0.84 15.14
N THR A 282 -25.69 -1.51 15.98
CA THR A 282 -27.04 -1.98 15.64
C THR A 282 -28.04 -0.83 15.56
N GLU A 283 -27.99 0.13 16.50
CA GLU A 283 -28.76 1.38 16.40
C GLU A 283 -28.36 2.21 15.18
N TRP A 284 -27.07 2.27 14.83
CA TRP A 284 -26.61 2.99 13.64
C TRP A 284 -27.18 2.39 12.34
N ILE A 285 -27.15 1.05 12.19
CA ILE A 285 -27.74 0.36 11.03
C ILE A 285 -29.23 0.72 10.92
N ALA A 286 -29.98 0.68 12.02
CA ALA A 286 -31.40 1.05 12.03
C ALA A 286 -31.64 2.54 11.69
N LEU A 287 -30.73 3.43 12.10
CA LEU A 287 -30.84 4.88 11.91
C LEU A 287 -30.60 5.31 10.45
N VAL A 288 -29.69 4.62 9.74
CA VAL A 288 -29.23 5.01 8.40
C VAL A 288 -29.98 4.28 7.29
N SER A 289 -30.40 3.04 7.50
CA SER A 289 -31.08 2.23 6.47
C SER A 289 -32.39 2.82 5.93
N GLU A 290 -33.01 3.79 6.61
CA GLU A 290 -34.27 4.43 6.19
C GLU A 290 -34.14 5.91 5.82
N ARG A 291 -32.96 6.53 5.97
CA ARG A 291 -32.80 8.00 5.91
C ARG A 291 -32.07 8.56 4.68
N VAL A 292 -31.36 7.73 3.94
CA VAL A 292 -30.64 8.18 2.73
C VAL A 292 -31.25 7.49 1.51
N PRO A 293 -31.91 8.25 0.61
CA PRO A 293 -32.45 7.70 -0.63
C PRO A 293 -31.34 7.02 -1.44
N ALA A 294 -31.62 5.83 -2.00
CA ALA A 294 -30.66 5.10 -2.82
C ALA A 294 -30.15 5.91 -4.03
N ALA A 295 -30.95 6.87 -4.52
CA ALA A 295 -30.57 7.79 -5.59
C ALA A 295 -29.42 8.73 -5.18
N ASP A 296 -29.34 9.12 -3.91
CA ASP A 296 -28.33 10.05 -3.38
C ASP A 296 -27.00 9.35 -3.03
N LEU A 297 -26.95 8.03 -3.21
CA LEU A 297 -25.75 7.20 -3.02
C LEU A 297 -25.31 6.55 -4.33
N ALA A 298 -26.02 6.80 -5.42
CA ALA A 298 -25.85 6.10 -6.70
C ALA A 298 -24.50 6.41 -7.38
N ASP A 299 -23.86 7.51 -7.00
CA ASP A 299 -22.53 7.91 -7.46
C ASP A 299 -21.40 7.24 -6.65
N LEU A 300 -21.70 6.54 -5.56
CA LEU A 300 -20.73 5.82 -4.75
C LEU A 300 -20.61 4.36 -5.22
N GLY A 301 -19.41 3.96 -5.64
CA GLY A 301 -19.10 2.53 -5.83
C GLY A 301 -19.13 1.75 -4.51
N PRO A 302 -19.09 0.40 -4.53
CA PRO A 302 -19.21 -0.43 -3.33
C PRO A 302 -18.21 -0.08 -2.20
N ALA A 303 -16.96 0.26 -2.55
CA ALA A 303 -15.95 0.72 -1.58
C ALA A 303 -16.26 2.13 -1.03
N GLY A 304 -16.80 3.02 -1.87
CA GLY A 304 -17.24 4.36 -1.46
C GLY A 304 -18.44 4.30 -0.51
N LEU A 305 -19.35 3.37 -0.73
CA LEU A 305 -20.49 3.10 0.14
C LEU A 305 -20.02 2.59 1.52
N ALA A 306 -19.07 1.65 1.54
CA ALA A 306 -18.48 1.12 2.79
C ALA A 306 -17.72 2.20 3.58
N ALA A 307 -16.99 3.09 2.89
CA ALA A 307 -16.30 4.21 3.52
C ALA A 307 -17.29 5.26 4.07
N PHE A 308 -18.36 5.57 3.32
CA PHE A 308 -19.44 6.45 3.78
C PHE A 308 -20.12 5.89 5.04
N ALA A 309 -20.43 4.59 5.05
CA ALA A 309 -20.98 3.89 6.21
C ALA A 309 -20.07 4.01 7.44
N ALA A 310 -18.78 3.73 7.29
CA ALA A 310 -17.81 3.84 8.39
C ALA A 310 -17.67 5.27 8.93
N ASP A 311 -17.68 6.29 8.06
CA ASP A 311 -17.62 7.71 8.43
C ASP A 311 -18.86 8.16 9.23
N GLN A 312 -20.05 7.73 8.81
CA GLN A 312 -21.29 8.01 9.54
C GLN A 312 -21.33 7.30 10.91
N ALA A 313 -20.73 6.12 11.03
CA ALA A 313 -20.68 5.37 12.28
C ALA A 313 -19.76 6.02 13.33
N CYS A 314 -18.65 6.66 12.90
CA CYS A 314 -17.76 7.43 13.77
C CYS A 314 -18.44 8.67 14.39
N LEU A 315 -19.37 9.31 13.67
CA LEU A 315 -20.05 10.52 14.13
C LEU A 315 -21.07 10.26 15.23
N VAL A 316 -21.80 9.15 15.10
CA VAL A 316 -22.75 8.71 16.14
C VAL A 316 -21.99 8.31 17.40
N ALA A 317 -20.85 7.64 17.26
CA ALA A 317 -19.97 7.30 18.38
C ALA A 317 -19.42 8.56 19.11
N ALA A 318 -19.01 9.58 18.37
CA ALA A 318 -18.55 10.86 18.92
C ALA A 318 -19.64 11.62 19.68
N THR A 319 -20.92 11.48 19.31
CA THR A 319 -22.03 12.08 20.06
C THR A 319 -22.36 11.34 21.37
N THR A 320 -22.06 10.05 21.48
CA THR A 320 -22.29 9.25 22.70
C THR A 320 -21.20 9.38 23.77
N GLU A 321 -19.94 9.65 23.40
CA GLU A 321 -18.84 9.81 24.38
C GLU A 321 -18.78 11.19 25.04
N VAL A 322 -19.47 12.21 24.49
CA VAL A 322 -19.45 13.60 24.99
C VAL A 322 -20.76 13.95 25.73
N ALA A 323 -21.64 12.99 26.00
CA ALA A 323 -22.97 13.23 26.57
C ALA A 323 -22.96 14.01 27.92
N GLY A 324 -21.84 13.99 28.66
CA GLY A 324 -21.65 14.81 29.87
C GLY A 324 -21.37 16.30 29.61
N ASP A 325 -20.78 16.66 28.46
CA ASP A 325 -20.28 18.01 28.17
C ASP A 325 -21.09 18.77 27.11
N VAL A 326 -22.02 18.10 26.43
CA VAL A 326 -22.96 18.72 25.47
C VAL A 326 -23.72 19.92 26.08
N PRO A 327 -24.22 19.88 27.34
CA PRO A 327 -24.84 21.05 27.95
C PRO A 327 -23.88 22.24 28.07
N THR A 328 -22.60 22.00 28.40
CA THR A 328 -21.58 23.04 28.56
C THR A 328 -21.22 23.67 27.21
N ALA A 329 -21.07 22.85 26.16
CA ALA A 329 -20.79 23.33 24.81
C ALA A 329 -21.96 24.15 24.21
N ILE A 330 -23.22 23.81 24.53
CA ILE A 330 -24.40 24.61 24.16
C ILE A 330 -24.35 25.97 24.85
N LEU A 331 -23.99 26.03 26.13
CA LEU A 331 -23.89 27.29 26.88
C LEU A 331 -22.73 28.17 26.37
N ASP A 332 -21.58 27.57 26.03
CA ASP A 332 -20.46 28.29 25.43
C ASP A 332 -20.78 28.82 24.03
N THR A 333 -21.54 28.06 23.24
CA THR A 333 -22.04 28.51 21.93
C THR A 333 -23.00 29.71 22.08
N LEU A 334 -23.88 29.70 23.09
CA LEU A 334 -24.75 30.84 23.39
C LEU A 334 -23.95 32.07 23.85
N ARG A 335 -22.81 31.88 24.54
CA ARG A 335 -21.93 32.99 24.96
C ARG A 335 -21.22 33.63 23.78
N VAL A 336 -20.67 32.83 22.87
CA VAL A 336 -20.00 33.30 21.64
C VAL A 336 -20.96 34.08 20.74
N ARG A 337 -22.24 33.68 20.71
CA ARG A 337 -23.30 34.37 19.94
C ARG A 337 -23.88 35.60 20.64
N GLY A 338 -23.47 35.90 21.87
CA GLY A 338 -24.06 36.99 22.67
C GLY A 338 -25.50 36.73 23.13
N GLU A 339 -26.03 35.54 22.91
CA GLU A 339 -27.41 35.15 23.19
C GLU A 339 -27.58 34.55 24.60
N TYR A 340 -26.47 34.28 25.29
CA TYR A 340 -26.45 33.65 26.61
C TYR A 340 -27.29 34.41 27.64
N ALA A 341 -27.05 35.71 27.82
CA ALA A 341 -27.72 36.51 28.84
C ALA A 341 -29.26 36.54 28.69
N ALA A 342 -29.76 36.52 27.45
CA ALA A 342 -31.20 36.53 27.16
C ALA A 342 -31.90 35.21 27.50
N ARG A 343 -31.16 34.10 27.57
CA ARG A 343 -31.71 32.74 27.76
C ARG A 343 -31.65 32.24 29.20
N ILE A 344 -30.81 32.83 30.04
CA ILE A 344 -30.66 32.50 31.48
C ILE A 344 -31.21 33.58 32.42
N ALA A 345 -31.70 34.71 31.90
CA ALA A 345 -32.43 35.66 32.73
C ALA A 345 -33.66 34.97 33.36
N PRO A 346 -33.88 35.09 34.67
CA PRO A 346 -35.05 34.50 35.31
C PRO A 346 -36.30 35.09 34.67
N LYS A 347 -37.16 34.24 34.11
CA LYS A 347 -38.49 34.68 33.69
C LYS A 347 -39.21 35.19 34.93
N GLU A 348 -39.41 36.50 35.02
CA GLU A 348 -40.35 37.04 36.01
C GLU A 348 -41.69 36.37 35.77
N LYS A 349 -42.18 35.68 36.81
CA LYS A 349 -43.55 35.16 36.80
C LYS A 349 -44.48 36.35 36.94
N GLN A 350 -45.10 36.75 35.83
CA GLN A 350 -46.44 37.34 35.82
C GLN A 350 -47.13 37.04 34.49
#